data_AF-A0AAD3Y905-F1
#
_entry.id   AF-A0AAD3Y905-F1
#
_cell.length_a   1.000
_cell.length_b   1.000
_cell.length_c   1.000
_cell.angle_alpha   90.00
_cell.angle_beta   90.00
_cell.angle_gamma   90.00
#
_symmetry.space_group_name_H-M   'P 1'
#
loop_
_entity.id
_entity.type
_entity.pdbx_description
1 polymer ?
#
loop_
_entity_poly.entity_id
_entity_poly.type
_entity_poly.pdbx_seq_one_letter_code
_entity_poly.pdbx_strand_id
1 'polypeptide(L)'
;MPTRPQTAPASTERIRSRALLADADASCKAAYLQEELSGARVWRVGGVGVFAYAEDVRAERVRQAAWRDWSAVNGRDEWLQAARARTAVYINAHEQGRLRPLVRWHLVEEHEPLPADALPVGREGSGAVLYSARTWLAGGVEIGKCGTHTRGRSAFSYAGEELDVPFFEVLCGQPDVVEWVSFDRGTSANLPGWQPVEGARERRTQRAVFIARAAHEGGLQAGKCLVDDDHACIPSGGQESWVTPFEVLTYATLFRR
;
A
#
# COMPACT_ATOMS: atom_id res chain seq x y z
N MET A 1 2.46 26.20 11.23
CA MET A 1 1.75 25.10 10.56
C MET A 1 1.48 25.54 9.12
N PRO A 2 2.04 24.90 8.10
CA PRO A 2 1.69 25.22 6.72
C PRO A 2 0.23 24.83 6.49
N THR A 3 -0.58 25.80 6.09
CA THR A 3 -1.99 25.59 5.74
C THR A 3 -2.13 25.47 4.23
N ARG A 4 -2.94 24.50 3.80
CA ARG A 4 -3.12 24.16 2.38
C ARG A 4 -4.03 25.18 1.67
N PRO A 5 -3.69 25.66 0.46
CA PRO A 5 -4.60 26.48 -0.36
C PRO A 5 -5.82 25.66 -0.81
N GLN A 6 -7.01 26.27 -0.77
CA GLN A 6 -8.25 25.67 -1.29
C GLN A 6 -8.64 26.35 -2.61
N THR A 7 -8.60 25.60 -3.71
CA THR A 7 -9.25 25.95 -4.99
C THR A 7 -10.47 25.04 -5.19
N ALA A 8 -11.48 25.55 -5.91
CA ALA A 8 -12.71 24.79 -6.17
C ALA A 8 -12.44 23.61 -7.15
N PRO A 9 -12.93 22.39 -6.85
CA PRO A 9 -12.56 21.21 -7.62
C PRO A 9 -13.28 21.10 -8.97
N ALA A 10 -12.56 20.57 -9.97
CA ALA A 10 -13.05 20.26 -11.32
C ALA A 10 -14.19 19.21 -11.31
N SER A 11 -14.93 19.06 -12.42
CA SER A 11 -16.08 18.12 -12.52
C SER A 11 -15.69 16.67 -12.17
N THR A 12 -14.53 16.21 -12.65
CA THR A 12 -13.95 14.90 -12.34
C THR A 12 -13.64 14.74 -10.86
N GLU A 13 -13.11 15.79 -10.23
CA GLU A 13 -12.81 15.79 -8.79
C GLU A 13 -14.09 15.74 -7.96
N ARG A 14 -15.21 16.34 -8.41
CA ARG A 14 -16.52 16.20 -7.75
C ARG A 14 -17.07 14.78 -7.82
N ILE A 15 -16.93 14.10 -8.96
CA ILE A 15 -17.33 12.69 -9.12
C ILE A 15 -16.52 11.81 -8.17
N ARG A 16 -15.19 11.99 -8.13
CA ARG A 16 -14.29 11.31 -7.20
C ARG A 16 -14.65 11.57 -5.74
N SER A 17 -14.89 12.84 -5.38
CA SER A 17 -15.26 13.22 -4.01
C SER A 17 -16.52 12.49 -3.54
N ARG A 18 -17.53 12.38 -4.42
CA ARG A 18 -18.77 11.64 -4.11
C ARG A 18 -18.52 10.14 -3.97
N ALA A 19 -17.68 9.57 -4.84
CA ALA A 19 -17.29 8.17 -4.75
C ALA A 19 -16.51 7.89 -3.46
N LEU A 20 -15.61 8.79 -3.06
CA LEU A 20 -14.86 8.72 -1.81
C LEU A 20 -15.78 8.69 -0.60
N LEU A 21 -16.76 9.58 -0.52
CA LEU A 21 -17.72 9.57 0.59
C LEU A 21 -18.53 8.26 0.63
N ALA A 22 -18.99 7.79 -0.53
CA ALA A 22 -19.75 6.55 -0.61
C ALA A 22 -18.91 5.31 -0.25
N ASP A 23 -17.66 5.24 -0.71
CA ASP A 23 -16.75 4.14 -0.41
C ASP A 23 -16.27 4.20 1.04
N ALA A 24 -16.06 5.40 1.60
CA ALA A 24 -15.75 5.60 3.01
C ALA A 24 -16.90 5.09 3.91
N ASP A 25 -18.16 5.48 3.65
CA ASP A 25 -19.32 4.97 4.38
C ASP A 25 -19.46 3.45 4.27
N ALA A 26 -19.28 2.92 3.05
CA ALA A 26 -19.30 1.49 2.81
C ALA A 26 -18.18 0.75 3.57
N SER A 27 -16.96 1.31 3.61
CA SER A 27 -15.82 0.68 4.28
C SER A 27 -15.96 0.57 5.80
N CYS A 28 -16.92 1.27 6.41
CA CYS A 28 -17.27 1.11 7.82
C CYS A 28 -18.07 -0.18 8.10
N LYS A 29 -18.53 -0.90 7.07
CA LYS A 29 -19.39 -2.08 7.19
C LYS A 29 -18.57 -3.34 6.98
N ALA A 30 -18.51 -4.20 8.00
CA ALA A 30 -17.72 -5.44 7.98
C ALA A 30 -18.04 -6.34 6.76
N ALA A 31 -19.30 -6.43 6.34
CA ALA A 31 -19.69 -7.21 5.15
C ALA A 31 -19.01 -6.73 3.87
N TYR A 32 -18.85 -5.41 3.67
CA TYR A 32 -18.19 -4.87 2.49
C TYR A 32 -16.66 -5.01 2.55
N LEU A 33 -16.09 -5.04 3.76
CA LEU A 33 -14.69 -5.41 3.95
C LEU A 33 -14.46 -6.90 3.62
N GLN A 34 -15.40 -7.79 3.96
CA GLN A 34 -15.32 -9.20 3.56
C GLN A 34 -15.42 -9.37 2.04
N GLU A 35 -16.27 -8.59 1.37
CA GLU A 35 -16.32 -8.55 -0.11
C GLU A 35 -15.01 -8.04 -0.73
N GLU A 36 -14.34 -7.07 -0.11
CA GLU A 36 -13.01 -6.62 -0.56
C GLU A 36 -12.00 -7.75 -0.47
N LEU A 37 -11.98 -8.46 0.67
CA LEU A 37 -11.01 -9.52 0.93
C LEU A 37 -11.22 -10.77 0.04
N SER A 38 -12.44 -11.03 -0.41
CA SER A 38 -12.71 -12.07 -1.41
C SER A 38 -12.49 -11.62 -2.85
N GLY A 39 -12.19 -10.33 -3.07
CA GLY A 39 -12.07 -9.74 -4.40
C GLY A 39 -13.41 -9.47 -5.10
N ALA A 40 -14.55 -9.70 -4.43
CA ALA A 40 -15.88 -9.39 -4.94
C ALA A 40 -16.14 -7.88 -5.00
N ARG A 41 -15.43 -7.09 -4.18
CA ARG A 41 -15.46 -5.63 -4.18
C ARG A 41 -14.09 -5.05 -4.43
N VAL A 42 -14.08 -3.96 -5.19
CA VAL A 42 -12.91 -3.11 -5.40
C VAL A 42 -13.34 -1.68 -5.15
N TRP A 43 -12.61 -0.99 -4.28
CA TRP A 43 -12.86 0.42 -3.98
C TRP A 43 -12.52 1.28 -5.20
N ARG A 44 -13.26 2.38 -5.40
CA ARG A 44 -13.11 3.29 -6.54
C ARG A 44 -12.10 4.41 -6.26
N VAL A 45 -11.71 4.54 -5.01
CA VAL A 45 -10.79 5.52 -4.46
C VAL A 45 -9.88 4.82 -3.44
N GLY A 46 -8.75 5.44 -3.13
CA GLY A 46 -7.89 5.08 -2.01
C GLY A 46 -8.35 5.66 -0.66
N GLY A 47 -7.53 5.45 0.36
CA GLY A 47 -7.78 5.77 1.76
C GLY A 47 -8.89 4.95 2.43
N VAL A 48 -9.34 3.86 1.82
CA VAL A 48 -10.48 3.06 2.28
C VAL A 48 -10.20 1.57 2.18
N GLY A 49 -11.01 0.78 2.87
CA GLY A 49 -10.88 -0.68 2.87
C GLY A 49 -10.04 -1.24 4.01
N VAL A 50 -9.81 -2.54 3.97
CA VAL A 50 -9.17 -3.30 5.04
C VAL A 50 -7.74 -2.83 5.27
N PHE A 51 -6.96 -2.60 4.21
CA PHE A 51 -5.56 -2.22 4.32
C PHE A 51 -5.32 -0.72 4.51
N ALA A 52 -6.36 0.09 4.50
CA ALA A 52 -6.25 1.51 4.83
C ALA A 52 -6.15 1.70 6.35
N TYR A 53 -5.29 2.62 6.77
CA TYR A 53 -5.26 3.12 8.15
C TYR A 53 -6.43 4.05 8.43
N ALA A 54 -6.99 4.00 9.63
CA ALA A 54 -7.94 4.99 10.14
C ALA A 54 -7.48 5.54 11.49
N GLU A 55 -7.51 6.87 11.63
CA GLU A 55 -7.38 7.54 12.94
C GLU A 55 -8.59 7.28 13.84
N ASP A 56 -9.78 7.15 13.24
CA ASP A 56 -10.98 6.78 13.98
C ASP A 56 -10.84 5.34 14.51
N VAL A 57 -10.75 5.23 15.83
CA VAL A 57 -10.52 3.96 16.53
C VAL A 57 -11.62 2.93 16.24
N ARG A 58 -12.86 3.37 15.98
CA ARG A 58 -13.96 2.42 15.67
C ARG A 58 -13.78 1.84 14.28
N ALA A 59 -13.53 2.68 13.28
CA ALA A 59 -13.25 2.26 11.91
C ALA A 59 -12.01 1.34 11.86
N GLU A 60 -10.94 1.71 12.57
CA GLU A 60 -9.71 0.90 12.61
C GLU A 60 -9.96 -0.47 13.25
N ARG A 61 -10.74 -0.55 14.35
CA ARG A 61 -11.14 -1.83 14.96
C ARG A 61 -11.94 -2.72 14.02
N VAL A 62 -12.84 -2.14 13.21
CA VAL A 62 -13.62 -2.91 12.22
C VAL A 62 -12.70 -3.49 11.14
N ARG A 63 -11.73 -2.72 10.65
CA ARG A 63 -10.75 -3.19 9.65
C ARG A 63 -9.82 -4.26 10.21
N GLN A 64 -9.35 -4.09 11.45
CA GLN A 64 -8.54 -5.08 12.18
C GLN A 64 -9.31 -6.39 12.37
N ALA A 65 -10.57 -6.32 12.79
CA ALA A 65 -11.41 -7.50 12.95
C ALA A 65 -11.66 -8.21 11.63
N ALA A 66 -11.99 -7.47 10.56
CA ALA A 66 -12.22 -8.04 9.24
C ALA A 66 -10.99 -8.81 8.72
N TRP A 67 -9.78 -8.23 8.80
CA TRP A 67 -8.57 -8.93 8.39
C TRP A 67 -8.25 -10.12 9.30
N ARG A 68 -8.31 -9.95 10.62
CA ARG A 68 -8.06 -11.04 11.57
C ARG A 68 -8.96 -12.23 11.30
N ASP A 69 -10.27 -12.00 11.21
CA ASP A 69 -11.26 -13.06 11.05
C ASP A 69 -11.14 -13.73 9.67
N TRP A 70 -10.84 -12.96 8.62
CA TRP A 70 -10.56 -13.51 7.29
C TRP A 70 -9.27 -14.34 7.25
N SER A 71 -8.17 -13.80 7.77
CA SER A 71 -6.84 -14.45 7.79
C SER A 71 -6.77 -15.68 8.72
N ALA A 72 -7.74 -15.85 9.63
CA ALA A 72 -7.85 -17.03 10.47
C ALA A 72 -8.30 -18.29 9.72
N VAL A 73 -9.00 -18.13 8.58
CA VAL A 73 -9.57 -19.25 7.81
C VAL A 73 -9.20 -19.23 6.33
N ASN A 74 -8.56 -18.16 5.85
CA ASN A 74 -8.08 -18.01 4.49
C ASN A 74 -6.57 -17.82 4.47
N GLY A 75 -5.94 -18.15 3.36
CA GLY A 75 -4.50 -18.12 3.19
C GLY A 75 -4.05 -17.51 1.87
N ARG A 76 -2.92 -18.03 1.41
CA ARG A 76 -2.22 -17.59 0.20
C ARG A 76 -3.09 -17.64 -1.04
N ASP A 77 -3.83 -18.72 -1.21
CA ASP A 77 -4.56 -19.00 -2.46
C ASP A 77 -5.79 -18.09 -2.57
N GLU A 78 -6.52 -17.87 -1.48
CA GLU A 78 -7.65 -16.94 -1.45
C GLU A 78 -7.20 -15.49 -1.63
N TRP A 79 -6.05 -15.11 -1.04
CA TRP A 79 -5.47 -13.78 -1.26
C TRP A 79 -5.10 -13.58 -2.73
N LEU A 80 -4.48 -14.59 -3.36
CA LEU A 80 -4.10 -14.56 -4.77
C LEU A 80 -5.33 -14.49 -5.67
N GLN A 81 -6.37 -15.27 -5.39
CA GLN A 81 -7.64 -15.20 -6.11
C GLN A 81 -8.25 -13.78 -6.03
N ALA A 82 -8.26 -13.18 -4.84
CA ALA A 82 -8.76 -11.82 -4.65
C ALA A 82 -7.88 -10.79 -5.38
N ALA A 83 -6.56 -10.96 -5.40
CA ALA A 83 -5.63 -10.09 -6.14
C ALA A 83 -5.84 -10.14 -7.66
N ARG A 84 -6.09 -11.34 -8.22
CA ARG A 84 -6.46 -11.52 -9.64
C ARG A 84 -7.77 -10.83 -9.96
N ALA A 85 -8.81 -11.06 -9.15
CA ALA A 85 -10.13 -10.45 -9.32
C ALA A 85 -10.04 -8.91 -9.28
N ARG A 86 -9.32 -8.37 -8.29
CA ARG A 86 -9.09 -6.92 -8.15
C ARG A 86 -8.35 -6.34 -9.36
N THR A 87 -7.29 -7.01 -9.81
CA THR A 87 -6.51 -6.57 -10.98
C THR A 87 -7.36 -6.54 -12.25
N ALA A 88 -8.17 -7.57 -12.49
CA ALA A 88 -9.10 -7.62 -13.61
C ALA A 88 -10.12 -6.45 -13.58
N VAL A 89 -10.66 -6.12 -12.41
CA VAL A 89 -11.56 -4.95 -12.25
C VAL A 89 -10.85 -3.65 -12.61
N TYR A 90 -9.60 -3.44 -12.17
CA TYR A 90 -8.84 -2.23 -12.50
C TYR A 90 -8.55 -2.07 -14.00
N ILE A 91 -8.30 -3.18 -14.70
CA ILE A 91 -8.08 -3.21 -16.15
C ILE A 91 -9.38 -2.88 -16.87
N ASN A 92 -10.44 -3.63 -16.58
CA ASN A 92 -11.76 -3.43 -17.19
C ASN A 92 -12.30 -2.01 -16.95
N ALA A 93 -12.13 -1.48 -15.74
CA ALA A 93 -12.57 -0.11 -15.43
C ALA A 93 -11.82 0.92 -16.27
N HIS A 94 -10.52 0.72 -16.52
CA HIS A 94 -9.72 1.62 -17.35
C HIS A 94 -10.20 1.64 -18.80
N GLU A 95 -10.39 0.46 -19.39
CA GLU A 95 -10.83 0.29 -20.78
C GLU A 95 -12.23 0.89 -21.00
N GLN A 96 -13.10 0.80 -19.98
CA GLN A 96 -14.47 1.30 -20.04
C GLN A 96 -14.60 2.77 -19.58
N GLY A 97 -13.50 3.45 -19.25
CA GLY A 97 -13.53 4.82 -18.70
C GLY A 97 -14.28 4.94 -17.36
N ARG A 98 -14.42 3.84 -16.63
CA ARG A 98 -15.04 3.82 -15.29
C ARG A 98 -14.03 4.31 -14.25
N LEU A 99 -14.57 4.85 -13.15
CA LEU A 99 -13.75 5.31 -12.04
C LEU A 99 -13.01 4.14 -11.38
N ARG A 100 -11.71 4.32 -11.13
CA ARG A 100 -10.84 3.43 -10.35
C ARG A 100 -9.92 4.27 -9.43
N PRO A 101 -9.33 3.66 -8.38
CA PRO A 101 -8.35 4.35 -7.53
C PRO A 101 -7.20 4.95 -8.34
N LEU A 102 -6.70 6.12 -7.92
CA LEU A 102 -5.53 6.75 -8.59
C LEU A 102 -4.25 5.99 -8.30
N VAL A 103 -4.18 5.43 -7.09
CA VAL A 103 -3.13 4.53 -6.64
C VAL A 103 -3.78 3.17 -6.41
N ARG A 104 -3.15 2.11 -6.91
CA ARG A 104 -3.69 0.75 -6.80
C ARG A 104 -2.59 -0.28 -6.74
N TRP A 105 -2.92 -1.43 -6.16
CA TRP A 105 -2.09 -2.62 -6.21
C TRP A 105 -2.44 -3.44 -7.45
N HIS A 106 -1.45 -3.77 -8.27
CA HIS A 106 -1.60 -4.56 -9.49
C HIS A 106 -0.83 -5.86 -9.34
N LEU A 107 -1.51 -6.99 -9.47
CA LEU A 107 -0.88 -8.31 -9.40
C LEU A 107 0.04 -8.52 -10.60
N VAL A 108 1.25 -8.99 -10.33
CA VAL A 108 2.23 -9.44 -11.30
C VAL A 108 2.54 -10.90 -10.99
N GLU A 109 2.33 -11.78 -11.97
CA GLU A 109 2.62 -13.20 -11.85
C GLU A 109 3.76 -13.61 -12.79
N GLU A 110 4.58 -14.56 -12.33
CA GLU A 110 5.59 -15.21 -13.16
C GLU A 110 6.54 -14.21 -13.87
N HIS A 111 6.52 -14.21 -15.21
CA HIS A 111 7.38 -13.40 -16.08
C HIS A 111 6.65 -12.18 -16.68
N GLU A 112 5.44 -11.86 -16.22
CA GLU A 112 4.71 -10.68 -16.69
C GLU A 112 5.51 -9.40 -16.44
N PRO A 113 5.65 -8.47 -17.40
CA PRO A 113 6.37 -7.23 -17.17
C PRO A 113 5.71 -6.39 -16.07
N LEU A 114 6.48 -5.53 -15.39
CA LEU A 114 5.89 -4.55 -14.49
C LEU A 114 4.96 -3.61 -15.29
N PRO A 115 3.79 -3.20 -14.74
CA PRO A 115 2.90 -2.27 -15.40
C PRO A 115 3.61 -0.95 -15.74
N ALA A 116 3.26 -0.35 -16.88
CA ALA A 116 3.88 0.90 -17.35
C ALA A 116 3.68 2.08 -16.38
N ASP A 117 2.66 2.01 -15.52
CA ASP A 117 2.36 3.00 -14.48
C ASP A 117 2.70 2.52 -13.07
N ALA A 118 3.63 1.56 -12.93
CA ALA A 118 4.25 1.23 -11.64
C ALA A 118 4.87 2.50 -11.05
N LEU A 119 4.59 2.77 -9.77
CA LEU A 119 4.91 4.02 -9.10
C LEU A 119 6.33 3.95 -8.50
N PRO A 120 7.30 4.74 -9.00
CA PRO A 120 8.65 4.77 -8.43
C PRO A 120 8.60 5.28 -6.99
N VAL A 121 9.14 4.49 -6.05
CA VAL A 121 9.18 4.87 -4.62
C VAL A 121 10.59 5.11 -4.12
N GLY A 122 11.60 4.64 -4.86
CA GLY A 122 12.99 4.72 -4.45
C GLY A 122 13.96 4.39 -5.58
N ARG A 123 15.25 4.35 -5.24
CA ARG A 123 16.33 3.94 -6.13
C ARG A 123 17.43 3.23 -5.35
N GLU A 124 18.01 2.20 -5.95
CA GLU A 124 19.26 1.61 -5.47
C GLU A 124 20.41 2.63 -5.51
N GLY A 125 21.51 2.35 -4.81
CA GLY A 125 22.72 3.18 -4.90
C GLY A 125 23.32 3.28 -6.31
N SER A 126 23.00 2.31 -7.18
CA SER A 126 23.34 2.33 -8.61
C SER A 126 22.47 3.27 -9.45
N GLY A 127 21.39 3.82 -8.88
CA GLY A 127 20.39 4.64 -9.57
C GLY A 127 19.20 3.86 -10.16
N ALA A 128 19.24 2.53 -10.10
CA ALA A 128 18.16 1.67 -10.60
C ALA A 128 16.86 1.89 -9.80
N VAL A 129 15.71 1.98 -10.50
CA VAL A 129 14.42 2.36 -9.88
C VAL A 129 13.85 1.21 -9.06
N LEU A 130 13.35 1.54 -7.87
CA LEU A 130 12.61 0.65 -6.98
C LEU A 130 11.13 1.02 -6.91
N TYR A 131 10.30 -0.02 -6.83
CA TYR A 131 8.86 0.05 -6.66
C TYR A 131 8.46 -0.64 -5.36
N SER A 132 7.33 -0.24 -4.76
CA SER A 132 6.79 -0.95 -3.59
C SER A 132 6.06 -2.19 -4.06
N ALA A 133 6.33 -3.31 -3.40
CA ALA A 133 5.68 -4.58 -3.65
C ALA A 133 4.99 -5.09 -2.38
N ARG A 134 3.91 -5.85 -2.52
CA ARG A 134 3.35 -6.63 -1.42
C ARG A 134 2.96 -8.03 -1.87
N THR A 135 3.07 -9.01 -1.00
CA THR A 135 2.71 -10.39 -1.32
C THR A 135 2.22 -11.14 -0.09
N TRP A 136 1.55 -12.27 -0.29
CA TRP A 136 1.26 -13.18 0.80
C TRP A 136 2.54 -13.94 1.20
N LEU A 137 3.04 -13.68 2.39
CA LEU A 137 4.25 -14.29 2.93
C LEU A 137 4.05 -14.60 4.41
N ALA A 138 4.48 -15.78 4.83
CA ALA A 138 4.46 -16.22 6.23
C ALA A 138 3.12 -16.04 6.99
N GLY A 139 2.00 -16.26 6.28
CA GLY A 139 0.66 -16.22 6.87
C GLY A 139 0.06 -14.81 6.99
N GLY A 140 0.59 -13.83 6.26
CA GLY A 140 0.02 -12.49 6.15
C GLY A 140 0.44 -11.81 4.86
N VAL A 141 0.08 -10.53 4.72
CA VAL A 141 0.56 -9.69 3.62
C VAL A 141 1.79 -8.93 4.10
N GLU A 142 2.89 -9.05 3.37
CA GLU A 142 4.15 -8.37 3.67
C GLU A 142 4.48 -7.35 2.59
N ILE A 143 5.05 -6.21 2.99
CA ILE A 143 5.55 -5.17 2.08
C ILE A 143 7.05 -5.37 1.88
N GLY A 144 7.49 -5.25 0.63
CA GLY A 144 8.88 -5.26 0.21
C GLY A 144 9.11 -4.31 -0.95
N LYS A 145 10.15 -4.60 -1.74
CA LYS A 145 10.50 -3.83 -2.93
C LYS A 145 10.54 -4.72 -4.17
N CYS A 146 10.30 -4.15 -5.34
CA CYS A 146 10.52 -4.84 -6.61
C CYS A 146 11.23 -3.93 -7.62
N GLY A 147 11.85 -4.55 -8.61
CA GLY A 147 12.62 -3.88 -9.64
C GLY A 147 13.02 -4.85 -10.74
N THR A 148 13.14 -4.36 -11.98
CA THR A 148 13.56 -5.17 -13.12
C THR A 148 15.01 -5.69 -12.99
N HIS A 149 15.80 -5.05 -12.12
CA HIS A 149 17.19 -5.39 -11.82
C HIS A 149 17.32 -6.27 -10.57
N THR A 150 16.24 -6.47 -9.80
CA THR A 150 16.25 -7.26 -8.57
C THR A 150 16.20 -8.75 -8.92
N ARG A 151 17.02 -9.57 -8.24
CA ARG A 151 16.93 -11.04 -8.36
C ARG A 151 15.53 -11.49 -7.96
N GLY A 152 14.94 -12.45 -8.69
CA GLY A 152 13.55 -12.85 -8.45
C GLY A 152 12.52 -11.74 -8.70
N ARG A 153 12.95 -10.58 -9.22
CA ARG A 153 12.17 -9.37 -9.53
C ARG A 153 11.58 -8.67 -8.31
N SER A 154 11.75 -9.21 -7.11
CA SER A 154 11.25 -8.65 -5.85
C SER A 154 12.10 -9.11 -4.67
N ALA A 155 12.13 -8.31 -3.61
CA ALA A 155 12.84 -8.57 -2.39
C ALA A 155 11.90 -8.35 -1.21
N PHE A 156 11.67 -9.40 -0.45
CA PHE A 156 10.87 -9.40 0.77
C PHE A 156 11.70 -9.98 1.91
N SER A 157 11.77 -9.28 3.04
CA SER A 157 12.41 -9.81 4.24
C SER A 157 11.39 -10.49 5.14
N TYR A 158 11.69 -11.73 5.55
CA TYR A 158 10.97 -12.41 6.61
C TYR A 158 11.96 -13.19 7.49
N ALA A 159 11.83 -13.04 8.81
CA ALA A 159 12.70 -13.69 9.80
C ALA A 159 14.22 -13.47 9.57
N GLY A 160 14.61 -12.33 8.97
CA GLY A 160 16.00 -12.00 8.70
C GLY A 160 16.56 -12.51 7.37
N GLU A 161 15.73 -13.17 6.54
CA GLU A 161 16.13 -13.66 5.21
C GLU A 161 15.32 -12.99 4.10
N GLU A 162 15.94 -12.81 2.94
CA GLU A 162 15.27 -12.35 1.72
C GLU A 162 14.70 -13.53 0.94
N LEU A 163 13.41 -13.46 0.62
CA LEU A 163 12.67 -14.54 -0.03
C LEU A 163 12.22 -14.13 -1.44
N ASP A 164 12.53 -14.99 -2.42
CA ASP A 164 11.94 -14.92 -3.76
C ASP A 164 10.47 -15.38 -3.70
N VAL A 165 9.57 -14.61 -4.31
CA VAL A 165 8.14 -14.95 -4.40
C VAL A 165 7.68 -15.09 -5.85
N PRO A 166 6.81 -16.06 -6.17
CA PRO A 166 6.38 -16.31 -7.55
C PRO A 166 5.36 -15.28 -8.08
N PHE A 167 4.79 -14.48 -7.18
CA PHE A 167 3.85 -13.41 -7.48
C PHE A 167 3.93 -12.34 -6.41
N PHE A 168 3.57 -11.12 -6.80
CA PHE A 168 3.41 -9.99 -5.89
C PHE A 168 2.47 -8.97 -6.52
N GLU A 169 1.89 -8.10 -5.71
CA GLU A 169 1.31 -6.87 -6.22
C GLU A 169 2.33 -5.75 -6.19
N VAL A 170 2.41 -4.96 -7.26
CA VAL A 170 3.20 -3.73 -7.32
C VAL A 170 2.27 -2.52 -7.20
N LEU A 171 2.73 -1.48 -6.49
CA LEU A 171 2.00 -0.23 -6.39
C LEU A 171 2.09 0.54 -7.70
N CYS A 172 0.94 0.87 -8.29
CA CYS A 172 0.81 1.62 -9.52
C CYS A 172 0.00 2.89 -9.30
N GLY A 173 0.29 3.95 -10.05
CA GLY A 173 -0.45 5.20 -9.97
C GLY A 173 0.35 6.41 -10.43
N GLN A 174 -0.22 7.60 -10.24
CA GLN A 174 0.42 8.85 -10.64
C GLN A 174 1.25 9.43 -9.49
N PRO A 175 2.51 9.85 -9.72
CA PRO A 175 3.34 10.41 -8.66
C PRO A 175 2.79 11.67 -7.99
N ASP A 176 1.96 12.46 -8.67
CA ASP A 176 1.41 13.72 -8.14
C ASP A 176 0.18 13.53 -7.23
N VAL A 177 -0.31 12.30 -7.08
CA VAL A 177 -1.42 11.96 -6.20
C VAL A 177 -0.96 11.44 -4.83
N VAL A 178 0.34 11.27 -4.66
CA VAL A 178 0.99 10.85 -3.41
C VAL A 178 2.02 11.87 -2.96
N GLU A 179 2.36 11.84 -1.68
CA GLU A 179 3.47 12.59 -1.12
C GLU A 179 4.15 11.81 0.00
N TRP A 180 5.43 12.14 0.24
CA TRP A 180 6.25 11.52 1.27
C TRP A 180 6.26 12.41 2.51
N VAL A 181 5.84 11.85 3.64
CA VAL A 181 5.87 12.53 4.94
C VAL A 181 7.13 12.08 5.68
N SER A 182 8.01 13.02 6.00
CA SER A 182 9.30 12.74 6.66
C SER A 182 9.17 12.60 8.17
N PHE A 183 9.94 11.66 8.73
CA PHE A 183 10.06 11.38 10.15
C PHE A 183 11.54 11.42 10.56
N ASP A 184 11.86 12.35 11.46
CA ASP A 184 13.20 12.47 12.04
C ASP A 184 13.48 11.34 13.04
N ARG A 185 14.76 11.13 13.35
CA ARG A 185 15.20 10.13 14.33
C ARG A 185 14.41 10.25 15.65
N GLY A 186 13.83 9.14 16.10
CA GLY A 186 13.06 9.05 17.34
C GLY A 186 11.64 9.59 17.22
N THR A 187 11.20 10.01 16.03
CA THR A 187 9.82 10.41 15.77
C THR A 187 9.01 9.18 15.39
N SER A 188 8.02 8.87 16.21
CA SER A 188 7.05 7.81 15.97
C SER A 188 6.18 8.12 14.74
N ALA A 189 5.90 7.11 13.91
CA ALA A 189 5.07 7.16 12.72
C ALA A 189 3.58 7.32 13.04
N ASN A 190 3.22 8.36 13.79
CA ASN A 190 1.86 8.85 13.89
C ASN A 190 1.58 9.82 12.73
N LEU A 191 0.39 9.71 12.13
CA LEU A 191 0.04 10.42 10.89
C LEU A 191 -1.26 11.23 11.04
N PRO A 192 -1.36 12.13 12.04
CA PRO A 192 -2.59 12.89 12.26
C PRO A 192 -2.88 13.83 11.09
N GLY A 193 -4.09 13.76 10.55
CA GLY A 193 -4.54 14.50 9.37
C GLY A 193 -4.02 13.94 8.04
N TRP A 194 -3.23 12.87 8.07
CA TRP A 194 -2.65 12.23 6.90
C TRP A 194 -3.33 10.91 6.60
N GLN A 195 -3.26 10.46 5.35
CA GLN A 195 -3.70 9.12 4.99
C GLN A 195 -2.58 8.40 4.28
N PRO A 196 -1.96 7.42 4.96
CA PRO A 196 -1.06 6.47 4.32
C PRO A 196 -1.75 5.80 3.13
N VAL A 197 -0.98 5.56 2.08
CA VAL A 197 -1.37 4.61 1.02
C VAL A 197 -1.53 3.22 1.66
N GLU A 198 -2.52 2.46 1.20
CA GLU A 198 -2.82 1.12 1.70
C GLU A 198 -1.59 0.24 1.59
N GLY A 199 -1.08 -0.24 2.72
CA GLY A 199 0.05 -1.16 2.76
C GLY A 199 -0.43 -2.56 3.09
N ALA A 200 -0.17 -2.96 4.33
CA ALA A 200 -0.50 -4.25 4.89
C ALA A 200 -0.96 -4.13 6.35
N ARG A 201 -1.15 -5.27 7.02
CA ARG A 201 -1.43 -5.35 8.46
C ARG A 201 -0.49 -6.33 9.10
N GLU A 202 0.11 -5.94 10.23
CA GLU A 202 1.01 -6.82 10.97
C GLU A 202 0.20 -7.99 11.54
N ARG A 203 0.71 -9.20 11.32
CA ARG A 203 -0.02 -10.45 11.51
C ARG A 203 -0.54 -10.67 12.93
N ARG A 204 0.20 -10.25 13.96
CA ARG A 204 -0.17 -10.53 15.37
C ARG A 204 -1.08 -9.46 15.96
N THR A 205 -0.74 -8.19 15.74
CA THR A 205 -1.33 -7.02 16.37
C THR A 205 -2.39 -6.37 15.49
N GLN A 206 -2.45 -6.71 14.21
CA GLN A 206 -3.37 -6.15 13.22
C GLN A 206 -3.14 -4.67 12.92
N ARG A 207 -2.08 -4.10 13.47
CA ARG A 207 -1.68 -2.70 13.27
C ARG A 207 -1.32 -2.47 11.80
N ALA A 208 -1.62 -1.27 11.31
CA ALA A 208 -1.32 -0.89 9.94
C ALA A 208 0.20 -0.88 9.69
N VAL A 209 0.60 -1.42 8.55
CA VAL A 209 1.98 -1.36 8.06
C VAL A 209 2.01 -0.44 6.85
N PHE A 210 2.79 0.62 6.94
CA PHE A 210 2.93 1.66 5.93
C PHE A 210 4.04 1.34 4.94
N ILE A 211 3.90 1.88 3.75
CA ILE A 211 4.97 1.93 2.75
C ILE A 211 5.94 3.02 3.18
N ALA A 212 7.20 2.63 3.41
CA ALA A 212 8.23 3.55 3.85
C ALA A 212 9.41 3.58 2.87
N ARG A 213 10.22 4.63 2.97
CA ARG A 213 11.54 4.67 2.35
C ARG A 213 12.55 5.37 3.25
N ALA A 214 13.82 5.07 3.08
CA ALA A 214 14.90 5.71 3.81
C ALA A 214 16.20 5.71 3.00
N ALA A 215 17.10 6.65 3.30
CA ALA A 215 18.44 6.64 2.73
C ALA A 215 19.25 5.47 3.30
N HIS A 216 19.64 4.52 2.46
CA HIS A 216 20.38 3.32 2.88
C HIS A 216 21.21 2.78 1.70
N GLU A 217 22.43 2.31 1.98
CA GLU A 217 23.38 1.78 0.98
C GLU A 217 23.59 2.69 -0.25
N GLY A 218 23.68 4.00 -0.01
CA GLY A 218 23.90 5.00 -1.06
C GLY A 218 22.68 5.27 -1.97
N GLY A 219 21.54 4.63 -1.70
CA GLY A 219 20.29 4.82 -2.40
C GLY A 219 19.17 5.33 -1.49
N LEU A 220 17.98 5.47 -2.09
CA LEU A 220 16.72 5.73 -1.38
C LEU A 220 15.91 4.43 -1.43
N GLN A 221 16.06 3.61 -0.41
CA GLN A 221 15.53 2.25 -0.38
C GLN A 221 14.08 2.22 0.08
N ALA A 222 13.27 1.40 -0.57
CA ALA A 222 11.89 1.16 -0.19
C ALA A 222 11.79 0.04 0.85
N GLY A 223 10.83 0.14 1.75
CA GLY A 223 10.54 -0.85 2.77
C GLY A 223 9.22 -0.58 3.47
N LYS A 224 9.16 -0.87 4.76
CA LYS A 224 7.95 -0.79 5.55
C LYS A 224 8.16 -0.08 6.89
N CYS A 225 7.09 0.47 7.45
CA CYS A 225 7.10 1.03 8.80
C CYS A 225 5.78 0.62 9.47
N LEU A 226 5.84 0.05 10.67
CA LEU A 226 4.63 -0.20 11.45
C LEU A 226 4.12 1.13 12.00
N VAL A 227 2.79 1.31 12.07
CA VAL A 227 2.23 2.49 12.73
C VAL A 227 2.82 2.65 14.14
N ASP A 228 3.03 3.89 14.57
CA ASP A 228 3.69 4.31 15.81
C ASP A 228 5.14 3.81 16.06
N ASP A 229 5.77 3.07 15.14
CA ASP A 229 7.20 2.77 15.25
C ASP A 229 8.04 3.99 14.82
N ASP A 230 9.31 4.04 15.24
CA ASP A 230 10.21 5.18 15.05
C ASP A 230 11.30 4.95 13.99
N HIS A 231 11.15 3.90 13.18
CA HIS A 231 12.09 3.49 12.14
C HIS A 231 11.39 2.83 10.94
N ALA A 232 12.07 2.84 9.80
CA ALA A 232 11.69 2.01 8.66
C ALA A 232 12.51 0.71 8.66
N CYS A 233 11.86 -0.40 8.34
CA CYS A 233 12.49 -1.68 8.05
C CYS A 233 12.75 -1.79 6.55
N ILE A 234 14.02 -1.85 6.16
CA ILE A 234 14.47 -1.87 4.77
C ILE A 234 15.06 -3.25 4.45
N PRO A 235 14.48 -4.01 3.49
CA PRO A 235 15.12 -5.20 2.95
C PRO A 235 16.31 -4.80 2.06
N SER A 236 17.53 -5.20 2.41
CA SER A 236 18.69 -5.02 1.54
C SER A 236 19.76 -6.10 1.76
N GLY A 237 20.37 -6.57 0.68
CA GLY A 237 21.49 -7.50 0.73
C GLY A 237 21.21 -8.81 1.48
N GLY A 238 19.98 -9.31 1.46
CA GLY A 238 19.60 -10.52 2.20
C GLY A 238 19.22 -10.31 3.68
N GLN A 239 19.25 -9.07 4.19
CA GLN A 239 18.93 -8.74 5.59
C GLN A 239 17.86 -7.64 5.69
N GLU A 240 17.28 -7.46 6.87
CA GLU A 240 16.40 -6.33 7.20
C GLU A 240 17.15 -5.34 8.10
N SER A 241 17.29 -4.10 7.63
CA SER A 241 17.91 -3.00 8.37
C SER A 241 16.86 -2.07 8.96
N TRP A 242 17.04 -1.65 10.21
CA TRP A 242 16.24 -0.57 10.81
C TRP A 242 16.91 0.77 10.55
N VAL A 243 16.22 1.66 9.84
CA VAL A 243 16.80 2.89 9.31
C VAL A 243 16.01 4.12 9.77
N THR A 244 16.77 5.15 10.19
CA THR A 244 16.27 6.49 10.52
C THR A 244 17.23 7.55 9.96
N PRO A 245 16.76 8.75 9.56
CA PRO A 245 15.36 9.13 9.38
C PRO A 245 14.70 8.38 8.22
N PHE A 246 13.37 8.46 8.12
CA PHE A 246 12.59 7.77 7.09
C PHE A 246 11.41 8.61 6.62
N GLU A 247 10.73 8.15 5.58
CA GLU A 247 9.53 8.78 5.05
C GLU A 247 8.42 7.75 4.86
N VAL A 248 7.16 8.15 5.04
CA VAL A 248 5.98 7.33 4.78
C VAL A 248 5.21 7.87 3.58
N LEU A 249 4.76 6.97 2.70
CA LEU A 249 3.96 7.32 1.53
C LEU A 249 2.50 7.58 1.91
N THR A 250 2.00 8.76 1.60
CA THR A 250 0.62 9.19 1.87
C THR A 250 -0.05 9.69 0.61
N TYR A 251 -1.38 9.77 0.62
CA TYR A 251 -2.12 10.45 -0.43
C TYR A 251 -1.96 11.96 -0.31
N ALA A 252 -1.61 12.60 -1.44
CA ALA A 252 -1.28 14.02 -1.45
C ALA A 252 -2.45 14.88 -0.99
N THR A 253 -3.69 14.57 -1.38
CA THR A 253 -4.89 15.31 -0.92
C THR A 253 -6.01 14.34 -0.58
N LEU A 254 -7.00 14.80 0.22
CA LEU A 254 -8.26 14.06 0.41
C LEU A 254 -8.93 13.70 -0.92
N PHE A 255 -8.91 14.60 -1.91
CA PHE A 255 -9.56 14.41 -3.21
C PHE A 255 -8.71 13.67 -4.25
N ARG A 256 -7.44 13.37 -3.91
CA ARG A 256 -6.49 12.61 -4.74
C ARG A 256 -6.29 11.18 -4.22
N ARG A 257 -7.25 10.70 -3.42
CA ARG A 257 -7.46 9.30 -3.09
C ARG A 257 -8.30 8.65 -4.19
#